data_AF-A0A954YWV7-F1
#
_entry.id   AF-A0A954YWV7-F1
#
_cell.length_a   1.000
_cell.length_b   1.000
_cell.length_c   1.000
_cell.angle_alpha   90.00
_cell.angle_beta   90.00
_cell.angle_gamma   90.00
#
_symmetry.space_group_name_H-M   'P 1'
#
loop_
_entity.id
_entity.type
_entity.pdbx_description
1 polymer ?
#
loop_
_entity_poly.entity_id
_entity_poly.type
_entity_poly.pdbx_seq_one_letter_code
_entity_poly.pdbx_strand_id
1 'polypeptide(L)'
;IPDCCAALSGAALGVGSQCNSGGGGACPPLGACCLPNETCVFVTPAVCVTQGGAYRGDDVACAAVDCTRPDPQPAPQGACCISDGTCNETTQADCEDGGASYRGDNTLCANTDCSTSGPAPAPAPLGACCLGDNSCSDLSSDDCTAMNGEYLGSNTNCGVVDCANISGLPAPDVATEAPFIDDAICRLLRQSLCGVPGCAPCGAISLLLTFVGIRRMRRRRR
;
A
#
# COMPACT_ATOMS: atom_id res chain seq x y z
N ILE A 1 -25.02 39.99 3.08
CA ILE A 1 -25.03 38.75 3.89
C ILE A 1 -26.03 38.96 5.03
N PRO A 2 -27.31 38.59 4.85
CA PRO A 2 -28.38 38.90 5.82
C PRO A 2 -28.33 38.09 7.13
N ASP A 3 -27.41 37.13 7.28
CA ASP A 3 -27.40 36.18 8.41
C ASP A 3 -26.58 36.60 9.65
N CYS A 4 -25.71 37.62 9.58
CA CYS A 4 -24.87 37.99 10.72
C CYS A 4 -25.70 38.57 11.91
N CYS A 5 -26.89 39.14 11.66
CA CYS A 5 -27.78 39.64 12.73
C CYS A 5 -28.53 38.50 13.45
N ALA A 6 -29.00 37.48 12.73
CA ALA A 6 -29.83 36.42 13.30
C ALA A 6 -29.06 35.55 14.30
N ALA A 7 -27.78 35.26 14.01
CA ALA A 7 -26.89 34.47 14.88
C ALA A 7 -26.52 35.17 16.21
N LEU A 8 -26.66 36.50 16.30
CA LEU A 8 -26.40 37.31 17.50
C LEU A 8 -27.69 37.79 18.17
N SER A 9 -28.85 37.22 17.82
CA SER A 9 -30.19 37.67 18.27
C SER A 9 -30.46 39.16 18.00
N GLY A 10 -29.88 39.70 16.93
CA GLY A 10 -30.13 41.05 16.43
C GLY A 10 -31.18 41.07 15.31
N ALA A 11 -31.81 42.23 15.09
CA ALA A 11 -32.75 42.42 13.98
C ALA A 11 -32.01 42.80 12.68
N ALA A 12 -32.38 42.18 11.56
CA ALA A 12 -31.87 42.56 10.24
C ALA A 12 -32.52 43.88 9.78
N LEU A 13 -31.71 44.89 9.46
CA LEU A 13 -32.16 46.22 9.00
C LEU A 13 -32.24 46.36 7.47
N GLY A 14 -32.00 45.28 6.72
CA GLY A 14 -32.10 45.24 5.25
C GLY A 14 -30.79 44.81 4.56
N VAL A 15 -30.88 44.58 3.24
CA VAL A 15 -29.73 44.17 2.39
C VAL A 15 -28.67 45.29 2.35
N GLY A 16 -27.43 44.96 2.70
CA GLY A 16 -26.30 45.91 2.71
C GLY A 16 -25.96 46.55 4.07
N SER A 17 -26.69 46.21 5.13
CA SER A 17 -26.41 46.70 6.49
C SER A 17 -25.22 45.94 7.12
N GLN A 18 -24.30 46.64 7.78
CA GLN A 18 -23.30 46.01 8.65
C GLN A 18 -23.88 45.80 10.05
N CYS A 19 -23.53 44.69 10.71
CA CYS A 19 -23.95 44.43 12.08
C CYS A 19 -23.24 45.42 13.03
N ASN A 20 -23.96 46.44 13.48
CA ASN A 20 -23.42 47.38 14.44
C ASN A 20 -23.59 46.82 15.87
N SER A 21 -22.69 45.93 16.29
CA SER A 21 -22.51 45.63 17.71
C SER A 21 -21.81 46.82 18.38
N GLY A 22 -22.53 47.91 18.63
CA GLY A 22 -22.20 48.98 19.60
C GLY A 22 -20.78 49.57 19.61
N GLY A 23 -19.97 49.34 18.58
CA GLY A 23 -18.52 49.53 18.69
C GLY A 23 -17.75 49.03 17.48
N GLY A 24 -18.20 49.31 16.26
CA GLY A 24 -17.37 49.24 15.04
C GLY A 24 -16.60 47.94 14.79
N GLY A 25 -17.06 46.81 15.33
CA GLY A 25 -16.40 45.52 15.20
C GLY A 25 -16.82 44.84 13.90
N ALA A 26 -15.84 44.40 13.11
CA ALA A 26 -16.07 43.50 11.99
C ALA A 26 -16.87 42.27 12.46
N CYS A 27 -17.82 41.79 11.63
CA CYS A 27 -18.49 40.51 11.91
C CYS A 27 -17.41 39.44 12.11
N PRO A 28 -17.49 38.61 13.18
CA PRO A 28 -16.63 37.44 13.27
C PRO A 28 -16.84 36.58 12.02
N PRO A 29 -15.79 35.97 11.47
CA PRO A 29 -15.94 35.13 10.30
C PRO A 29 -16.88 33.97 10.64
N LEU A 30 -17.92 33.81 9.82
CA LEU A 30 -18.93 32.76 9.92
C LEU A 30 -18.70 31.75 8.81
N GLY A 31 -19.08 30.50 9.05
CA GLY A 31 -18.89 29.44 8.09
C GLY A 31 -19.75 28.22 8.39
N ALA A 32 -19.77 27.29 7.45
CA ALA A 32 -20.47 26.02 7.59
C ALA A 32 -19.80 25.16 8.67
N CYS A 33 -20.62 24.66 9.58
CA CYS A 33 -20.24 23.74 10.63
C CYS A 33 -21.04 22.45 10.46
N CYS A 34 -20.35 21.34 10.19
CA CYS A 34 -20.97 20.02 10.16
C CYS A 34 -21.02 19.44 11.56
N LEU A 35 -22.23 19.24 12.08
CA LEU A 35 -22.46 18.62 13.37
C LEU A 35 -22.43 17.08 13.24
N PRO A 36 -22.20 16.34 14.35
CA PRO A 36 -22.16 14.88 14.36
C PRO A 36 -23.44 14.18 13.90
N ASN A 37 -24.57 14.89 13.90
CA ASN A 37 -25.87 14.42 13.44
C ASN A 37 -26.11 14.70 11.94
N GLU A 38 -25.05 14.91 11.15
CA GLU A 38 -25.09 15.19 9.71
C GLU A 38 -25.78 16.51 9.33
N THR A 39 -26.09 17.36 10.32
CA THR A 39 -26.69 18.67 10.06
C THR A 39 -25.62 19.75 9.89
N CYS A 40 -25.87 20.67 8.97
CA CYS A 40 -25.02 21.85 8.79
C CYS A 40 -25.64 23.08 9.43
N VAL A 41 -24.85 23.80 10.23
CA VAL A 41 -25.22 25.09 10.80
C VAL A 41 -24.22 26.17 10.39
N PHE A 42 -24.68 27.39 10.14
CA PHE A 42 -23.83 28.50 9.75
C PHE A 42 -23.50 29.36 10.97
N VAL A 43 -22.33 29.13 11.55
CA VAL A 43 -21.94 29.67 12.87
C VAL A 43 -20.46 30.09 12.85
N THR A 44 -19.97 30.70 13.93
CA THR A 44 -18.55 31.01 14.07
C THR A 44 -17.73 29.75 14.37
N PRO A 45 -16.41 29.73 14.08
CA PRO A 45 -15.57 28.56 14.34
C PRO A 45 -15.57 28.15 15.82
N ALA A 46 -15.57 29.12 16.74
CA ALA A 46 -15.63 28.84 18.19
C ALA A 46 -16.92 28.13 18.60
N VAL A 47 -18.07 28.57 18.05
CA VAL A 47 -19.36 27.94 18.32
C VAL A 47 -19.41 26.55 17.69
N CYS A 48 -18.86 26.37 16.50
CA CYS A 48 -18.80 25.08 15.82
C CYS A 48 -18.06 24.02 16.66
N VAL A 49 -16.86 24.37 17.14
CA VAL A 49 -16.06 23.48 18.00
C VAL A 49 -16.78 23.19 19.32
N THR A 50 -17.43 24.19 19.91
CA THR A 50 -18.19 24.01 21.16
C THR A 50 -19.37 23.04 20.99
N GLN A 51 -19.99 23.00 19.80
CA GLN A 51 -21.05 22.06 19.45
C GLN A 51 -20.52 20.68 19.00
N GLY A 52 -19.20 20.47 19.02
CA GLY A 52 -18.56 19.22 18.59
C GLY A 52 -18.62 19.00 17.08
N GLY A 53 -18.81 20.05 16.29
CA GLY A 53 -18.85 19.99 14.84
C GLY A 53 -17.50 20.31 14.17
N ALA A 54 -17.40 19.98 12.89
CA ALA A 54 -16.27 20.31 12.04
C ALA A 54 -16.54 21.57 11.21
N TYR A 55 -15.70 22.59 11.40
CA TYR A 55 -15.80 23.86 10.69
C TYR A 55 -15.17 23.75 9.30
N ARG A 56 -15.88 24.23 8.27
CA ARG A 56 -15.52 24.04 6.85
C ARG A 56 -14.78 25.23 6.24
N GLY A 57 -14.60 26.30 7.01
CA GLY A 57 -13.92 27.51 6.58
C GLY A 57 -14.84 28.72 6.59
N ASP A 58 -14.22 29.89 6.57
CA ASP A 58 -14.90 31.18 6.60
C ASP A 58 -15.64 31.45 5.28
N ASP A 59 -16.83 32.04 5.37
CA ASP A 59 -17.75 32.35 4.28
C ASP A 59 -18.22 31.12 3.47
N VAL A 60 -17.96 29.90 3.95
CA VAL A 60 -18.43 28.67 3.33
C VAL A 60 -19.89 28.44 3.71
N ALA A 61 -20.81 28.52 2.74
CA ALA A 61 -22.23 28.27 2.98
C ALA A 61 -22.53 26.77 3.18
N CYS A 62 -23.50 26.45 4.04
CA CYS A 62 -23.95 25.07 4.26
C CYS A 62 -24.45 24.35 3.01
N ALA A 63 -25.02 25.07 2.04
CA ALA A 63 -25.45 24.49 0.77
C ALA A 63 -24.28 24.00 -0.12
N ALA A 64 -23.07 24.50 0.13
CA ALA A 64 -21.86 24.10 -0.59
C ALA A 64 -21.09 22.96 0.10
N VAL A 65 -21.56 22.50 1.26
CA VAL A 65 -20.89 21.49 2.09
C VAL A 65 -21.80 20.28 2.21
N ASP A 66 -21.24 19.10 1.95
CA ASP A 66 -21.87 17.83 2.28
C ASP A 66 -21.43 17.36 3.67
N CYS A 67 -22.33 17.49 4.65
CA CYS A 67 -22.11 17.02 6.03
C CYS A 67 -22.52 15.55 6.25
N THR A 68 -23.07 14.88 5.23
CA THR A 68 -23.34 13.43 5.30
C THR A 68 -22.07 12.61 5.11
N ARG A 69 -21.04 13.22 4.53
CA ARG A 69 -19.72 12.62 4.46
C ARG A 69 -19.02 12.77 5.81
N PRO A 70 -18.55 11.68 6.42
CA PRO A 70 -17.75 11.78 7.63
C PRO A 70 -16.51 12.62 7.35
N ASP A 71 -16.14 13.44 8.33
CA ASP A 71 -14.87 14.15 8.30
C ASP A 71 -13.72 13.16 8.09
N PRO A 72 -12.67 13.54 7.34
CA PRO A 72 -11.46 12.74 7.31
C PRO A 72 -10.98 12.63 8.76
N GLN A 73 -11.11 11.44 9.34
CA GLN A 73 -10.56 11.17 10.66
C GLN A 73 -9.07 11.51 10.62
N PRO A 74 -8.54 12.19 11.66
CA PRO A 74 -7.10 12.35 11.78
C PRO A 74 -6.45 10.97 11.60
N ALA A 75 -5.45 10.89 10.72
CA ALA A 75 -4.72 9.64 10.53
C ALA A 75 -4.21 9.17 11.90
N PRO A 76 -4.32 7.86 12.21
CA PRO A 76 -3.84 7.34 13.48
C PRO A 76 -2.36 7.68 13.65
N GLN A 77 -2.03 8.22 14.81
CA GLN A 77 -0.64 8.47 15.19
C GLN A 77 -0.08 7.24 15.87
N GLY A 78 1.23 7.04 15.75
CA GLY A 78 1.96 5.96 16.40
C GLY A 78 3.42 6.31 16.60
N ALA A 79 4.10 5.49 17.39
CA ALA A 79 5.51 5.68 17.72
C ALA A 79 6.36 5.44 16.48
N CYS A 80 7.17 6.45 16.17
CA CYS A 80 8.11 6.49 15.08
C CYS A 80 9.52 6.51 15.64
N CYS A 81 10.24 5.41 15.46
CA CYS A 81 11.58 5.24 16.00
C CYS A 81 12.65 5.56 14.96
N ILE A 82 13.48 6.56 15.26
CA ILE A 82 14.61 6.97 14.44
C ILE A 82 15.83 6.11 14.80
N SER A 83 16.75 5.92 13.84
CA SER A 83 17.95 5.09 13.99
C SER A 83 18.91 5.50 15.13
N ASP A 84 18.78 6.72 15.63
CA ASP A 84 19.53 7.26 16.77
C ASP A 84 18.91 6.92 18.14
N GLY A 85 17.76 6.22 18.14
CA GLY A 85 16.99 5.87 19.33
C GLY A 85 15.95 6.92 19.73
N THR A 86 15.84 8.02 18.98
CA THR A 86 14.82 9.04 19.21
C THR A 86 13.44 8.51 18.81
N CYS A 87 12.42 8.81 19.62
CA CYS A 87 11.04 8.45 19.32
C CYS A 87 10.17 9.70 19.16
N ASN A 88 9.38 9.75 18.09
CA ASN A 88 8.34 10.75 17.88
C ASN A 88 6.98 10.09 17.62
N GLU A 89 5.89 10.70 18.05
CA GLU A 89 4.54 10.24 17.69
C GLU A 89 4.09 10.97 16.43
N THR A 90 3.87 10.23 15.35
CA THR A 90 3.47 10.80 14.05
C THR A 90 2.67 9.77 13.24
N THR A 91 2.20 10.13 12.06
CA THR A 91 1.49 9.20 11.16
C THR A 91 2.47 8.20 10.54
N GLN A 92 1.97 7.05 10.07
CA GLN A 92 2.82 6.07 9.37
C GLN A 92 3.55 6.70 8.18
N ALA A 93 2.82 7.46 7.35
CA ALA A 93 3.38 8.09 6.16
C ALA A 93 4.52 9.07 6.51
N ASP A 94 4.30 9.96 7.48
CA ASP A 94 5.32 10.92 7.93
C ASP A 94 6.54 10.21 8.54
N CYS A 95 6.32 9.07 9.22
CA CYS A 95 7.39 8.27 9.80
C CYS A 95 8.27 7.60 8.73
N GLU A 96 7.63 6.99 7.73
CA GLU A 96 8.30 6.32 6.62
C GLU A 96 9.02 7.32 5.70
N ASP A 97 8.40 8.47 5.42
CA ASP A 97 9.02 9.58 4.69
C ASP A 97 10.26 10.12 5.43
N GLY A 98 10.23 10.09 6.77
CA GLY A 98 11.37 10.42 7.63
C GLY A 98 12.46 9.33 7.68
N GLY A 99 12.28 8.20 7.00
CA GLY A 99 13.19 7.06 7.02
C GLY A 99 13.27 6.34 8.37
N ALA A 100 12.26 6.51 9.21
CA ALA A 100 12.19 5.96 10.56
C ALA A 100 11.24 4.76 10.64
N SER A 101 11.42 3.93 11.67
CA SER A 101 10.65 2.70 11.85
C SER A 101 9.33 2.98 12.59
N TYR A 102 8.20 2.85 11.89
CA TYR A 102 6.87 2.94 12.50
C TYR A 102 6.52 1.69 13.33
N ARG A 103 5.91 1.88 14.50
CA ARG A 103 5.58 0.79 15.46
C ARG A 103 4.10 0.45 15.54
N GLY A 104 3.30 1.00 14.61
CA GLY A 104 1.88 0.74 14.49
C GLY A 104 0.99 1.81 15.14
N ASP A 105 -0.27 1.79 14.76
CA ASP A 105 -1.28 2.75 15.16
C ASP A 105 -1.53 2.72 16.68
N ASN A 106 -1.67 3.90 17.27
CA ASN A 106 -1.91 4.10 18.71
C ASN A 106 -0.79 3.57 19.62
N THR A 107 0.39 3.28 19.07
CA THR A 107 1.59 2.96 19.84
C THR A 107 2.21 4.28 20.33
N LEU A 108 2.55 4.39 21.63
CA LEU A 108 3.10 5.62 22.21
C LEU A 108 4.62 5.53 22.31
N CYS A 109 5.32 6.66 22.33
CA CYS A 109 6.76 6.61 22.57
C CYS A 109 7.11 6.12 23.98
N ALA A 110 6.25 6.39 24.96
CA ALA A 110 6.43 5.97 26.35
C ALA A 110 6.43 4.44 26.57
N ASN A 111 5.78 3.67 25.67
CA ASN A 111 5.71 2.22 25.74
C ASN A 111 6.50 1.52 24.63
N THR A 112 7.33 2.27 23.90
CA THR A 112 8.10 1.78 22.76
C THR A 112 9.60 1.85 23.05
N ASP A 113 10.28 0.72 22.88
CA ASP A 113 11.75 0.69 22.91
C ASP A 113 12.32 0.99 21.51
N CYS A 114 12.87 2.19 21.34
CA CYS A 114 13.58 2.59 20.12
C CYS A 114 15.10 2.38 20.22
N SER A 115 15.63 1.84 21.32
CA SER A 115 17.08 1.57 21.45
C SER A 115 17.59 0.55 20.43
N THR A 116 16.68 -0.20 19.84
CA THR A 116 16.92 -1.24 18.83
C THR A 116 16.25 -0.95 17.49
N SER A 117 15.70 0.25 17.27
CA SER A 117 15.25 0.63 15.92
C SER A 117 16.47 0.78 15.01
N GLY A 118 16.77 -0.30 14.30
CA GLY A 118 17.51 -0.18 13.06
C GLY A 118 16.76 0.74 12.08
N PRO A 119 17.44 1.19 11.01
CA PRO A 119 16.77 1.93 9.94
C PRO A 119 15.51 1.18 9.49
N ALA A 120 14.48 1.93 9.11
CA ALA A 120 13.27 1.36 8.52
C ALA A 120 13.66 0.32 7.46
N PRO A 121 12.91 -0.79 7.31
CA PRO A 121 13.14 -1.70 6.19
C PRO A 121 13.12 -0.85 4.92
N ALA A 122 14.26 -0.81 4.22
CA ALA A 122 14.36 -0.05 2.99
C ALA A 122 13.21 -0.51 2.07
N PRO A 123 12.56 0.41 1.33
CA PRO A 123 11.54 0.02 0.37
C PRO A 123 12.11 -1.09 -0.49
N ALA A 124 11.38 -2.21 -0.57
CA ALA A 124 11.82 -3.38 -1.32
C ALA A 124 12.24 -2.91 -2.71
N PRO A 125 13.45 -3.24 -3.17
CA PRO A 125 13.95 -2.70 -4.42
C PRO A 125 13.00 -3.12 -5.55
N LEU A 126 12.40 -2.13 -6.21
CA LEU A 126 11.47 -2.35 -7.31
C LEU A 126 12.22 -2.94 -8.51
N GLY A 127 11.51 -3.75 -9.29
CA GLY A 127 11.97 -4.34 -10.54
C GLY A 127 10.82 -4.47 -11.53
N ALA A 128 11.16 -4.65 -12.80
CA ALA A 128 10.18 -4.91 -13.84
C ALA A 128 9.52 -6.28 -13.60
N CYS A 129 8.20 -6.26 -13.48
CA CYS A 129 7.36 -7.44 -13.37
C CYS A 129 6.55 -7.62 -14.64
N CYS A 130 6.73 -8.75 -15.32
CA CYS A 130 5.95 -9.11 -16.49
C CYS A 130 4.76 -9.98 -16.11
N LEU A 131 3.56 -9.48 -16.42
CA LEU A 131 2.30 -10.16 -16.17
C LEU A 131 1.89 -11.01 -17.38
N GLY A 132 0.99 -11.98 -17.16
CA GLY A 132 0.60 -12.97 -18.18
C GLY A 132 -0.11 -12.40 -19.43
N ASP A 133 -0.47 -11.12 -19.41
CA ASP A 133 -1.06 -10.37 -20.52
C ASP A 133 -0.03 -9.52 -21.29
N ASN A 134 1.27 -9.79 -21.10
CA ASN A 134 2.39 -9.01 -21.62
C ASN A 134 2.44 -7.56 -21.09
N SER A 135 1.70 -7.23 -20.04
CA SER A 135 1.85 -5.95 -19.37
C SER A 135 3.07 -5.96 -18.45
N CYS A 136 3.70 -4.79 -18.30
CA CYS A 136 4.86 -4.59 -17.44
C CYS A 136 4.48 -3.61 -16.32
N SER A 137 4.78 -3.95 -15.07
CA SER A 137 4.65 -3.04 -13.93
C SER A 137 5.91 -3.07 -13.06
N ASP A 138 6.37 -1.91 -12.60
CA ASP A 138 7.49 -1.82 -11.67
C ASP A 138 7.01 -2.16 -10.25
N LEU A 139 7.37 -3.33 -9.74
CA LEU A 139 6.83 -3.90 -8.50
C LEU A 139 7.95 -4.50 -7.65
N SER A 140 7.66 -4.79 -6.38
CA SER A 140 8.56 -5.61 -5.56
C SER A 140 8.52 -7.08 -6.02
N SER A 141 9.53 -7.87 -5.66
CA SER A 141 9.54 -9.31 -5.94
C SER A 141 8.32 -10.03 -5.33
N ASP A 142 7.89 -9.61 -4.14
CA ASP A 142 6.76 -10.22 -3.44
C ASP A 142 5.44 -9.86 -4.13
N ASP A 143 5.25 -8.59 -4.50
CA ASP A 143 4.04 -8.15 -5.22
C ASP A 143 3.95 -8.76 -6.61
N CYS A 144 5.10 -8.89 -7.30
CA CYS A 144 5.16 -9.51 -8.61
C CYS A 144 4.76 -10.99 -8.57
N THR A 145 5.29 -11.74 -7.60
CA THR A 145 4.93 -13.16 -7.40
C THR A 145 3.49 -13.32 -6.91
N ALA A 146 2.99 -12.40 -6.08
CA ALA A 146 1.59 -12.38 -5.64
C ALA A 146 0.61 -12.21 -6.82
N MET A 147 1.01 -11.47 -7.85
CA MET A 147 0.23 -11.31 -9.09
C MET A 147 0.50 -12.39 -10.14
N ASN A 148 1.24 -13.45 -9.79
CA ASN A 148 1.66 -14.51 -10.72
C ASN A 148 2.43 -13.95 -11.94
N GLY A 149 3.13 -12.84 -11.75
CA GLY A 149 4.04 -12.26 -12.73
C GLY A 149 5.45 -12.80 -12.58
N GLU A 150 6.28 -12.58 -13.61
CA GLU A 150 7.70 -12.91 -13.55
C GLU A 150 8.55 -11.67 -13.27
N TYR A 151 9.38 -11.78 -12.24
CA TYR A 151 10.22 -10.69 -11.75
C TYR A 151 11.61 -10.76 -12.37
N LEU A 152 11.99 -9.72 -13.13
CA LEU A 152 13.26 -9.70 -13.87
C LEU A 152 14.47 -9.27 -13.05
N GLY A 153 14.25 -8.98 -11.77
CA GLY A 153 15.30 -8.61 -10.82
C GLY A 153 15.23 -7.15 -10.38
N SER A 154 15.82 -6.89 -9.22
CA SER A 154 15.88 -5.57 -8.61
C SER A 154 16.62 -4.55 -9.48
N ASN A 155 16.08 -3.33 -9.56
CA ASN A 155 16.58 -2.22 -10.36
C ASN A 155 16.41 -2.40 -11.89
N THR A 156 15.60 -3.36 -12.34
CA THR A 156 15.08 -3.37 -13.72
C THR A 156 13.84 -2.49 -13.79
N ASN A 157 13.52 -1.90 -14.94
CA ASN A 157 12.29 -1.10 -15.09
C ASN A 157 11.56 -1.39 -16.40
N CYS A 158 10.25 -1.16 -16.38
CA CYS A 158 9.37 -1.34 -17.53
C CYS A 158 9.57 -0.32 -18.66
N GLY A 159 10.45 0.67 -18.47
CA GLY A 159 10.85 1.62 -19.52
C GLY A 159 11.83 1.04 -20.54
N VAL A 160 12.55 -0.04 -20.17
CA VAL A 160 13.51 -0.73 -21.07
C VAL A 160 13.18 -2.20 -21.29
N VAL A 161 12.28 -2.76 -20.46
CA VAL A 161 11.84 -4.14 -20.56
C VAL A 161 10.65 -4.26 -21.50
N ASP A 162 10.77 -5.14 -22.50
CA ASP A 162 9.67 -5.51 -23.38
C ASP A 162 9.12 -6.88 -22.99
N CYS A 163 8.02 -6.89 -22.21
CA CYS A 163 7.31 -8.10 -21.79
C CYS A 163 6.69 -8.91 -22.95
N ALA A 164 6.62 -8.35 -24.17
CA ALA A 164 6.20 -9.08 -25.37
C ALA A 164 7.35 -9.84 -26.05
N ASN A 165 8.61 -9.44 -25.81
CA ASN A 165 9.81 -10.03 -26.43
C ASN A 165 10.85 -10.53 -25.41
N ILE A 166 10.44 -10.85 -24.18
CA ILE A 166 11.36 -11.49 -23.23
C ILE A 166 11.71 -12.88 -23.74
N SER A 167 12.86 -12.94 -24.39
CA SER A 167 13.51 -14.14 -24.89
C SER A 167 14.13 -14.96 -23.74
N GLY A 168 13.46 -15.01 -22.58
CA GLY A 168 14.01 -15.44 -21.31
C GLY A 168 13.03 -16.10 -20.32
N LEU A 169 11.72 -16.13 -20.60
CA LEU A 169 10.78 -16.95 -19.82
C LEU A 169 10.66 -18.37 -20.40
N PRO A 170 10.83 -19.43 -19.59
CA PRO A 170 9.97 -20.59 -19.76
C PRO A 170 8.52 -20.16 -19.49
N ALA A 171 7.70 -20.13 -20.54
CA ALA A 171 6.27 -19.80 -20.47
C ALA A 171 5.55 -20.56 -19.34
N PRO A 172 4.58 -19.94 -18.63
CA PRO A 172 3.68 -20.68 -17.77
C PRO A 172 2.76 -21.54 -18.66
N ASP A 173 2.92 -22.85 -18.51
CA ASP A 173 2.02 -23.93 -18.92
C ASP A 173 1.85 -24.23 -20.42
N VAL A 174 2.88 -24.84 -21.01
CA VAL A 174 2.64 -26.23 -21.49
C VAL A 174 3.11 -27.15 -20.39
N ALA A 175 2.16 -27.69 -19.64
CA ALA A 175 2.37 -28.71 -18.63
C ALA A 175 3.20 -29.89 -19.19
N THR A 176 4.50 -29.88 -18.93
CA THR A 176 5.30 -31.09 -18.88
C THR A 176 5.90 -31.16 -17.50
N GLU A 177 5.22 -31.91 -16.63
CA GLU A 177 5.81 -32.42 -15.40
C GLU A 177 7.13 -33.13 -15.75
N ALA A 178 8.25 -32.45 -15.54
CA ALA A 178 9.54 -33.10 -15.39
C ALA A 178 9.60 -33.54 -13.92
N PRO A 179 9.67 -34.85 -13.63
CA PRO A 179 9.77 -35.31 -12.25
C PRO A 179 11.10 -34.80 -11.68
N PHE A 180 11.03 -34.18 -10.51
CA PHE A 180 12.17 -34.03 -9.62
C PHE A 180 12.88 -35.39 -9.53
N ILE A 181 14.04 -35.51 -10.18
CA ILE A 181 14.99 -36.57 -9.86
C ILE A 181 15.65 -36.08 -8.58
N ASP A 182 15.01 -36.40 -7.47
CA ASP A 182 15.56 -36.21 -6.14
C ASP A 182 16.96 -36.86 -6.08
N ASP A 183 17.89 -36.23 -5.36
CA ASP A 183 19.30 -36.67 -5.25
C ASP A 183 19.41 -38.16 -4.82
N ALA A 184 18.37 -38.67 -4.15
CA ALA A 184 18.20 -40.08 -3.78
C ALA A 184 18.09 -41.07 -4.96
N ILE A 185 17.40 -40.71 -6.05
CA ILE A 185 17.22 -41.58 -7.22
C ILE A 185 18.50 -41.63 -8.06
N CYS A 186 19.22 -40.50 -8.14
CA CYS A 186 20.53 -40.41 -8.79
C CYS A 186 21.59 -41.26 -8.04
N ARG A 187 21.51 -41.32 -6.70
CA ARG A 187 22.33 -42.21 -5.86
C ARG A 187 21.97 -43.69 -6.02
N LEU A 188 20.69 -44.03 -6.16
CA LEU A 188 20.23 -45.42 -6.38
C LEU A 188 20.65 -45.97 -7.76
N LEU A 189 20.62 -45.15 -8.82
CA LEU A 189 21.08 -45.55 -10.15
C LEU A 189 22.62 -45.67 -10.23
N ARG A 190 23.37 -44.85 -9.47
CA ARG A 190 24.83 -45.00 -9.32
C ARG A 190 25.26 -46.32 -8.68
N GLN A 191 24.48 -46.86 -7.74
CA GLN A 191 24.81 -48.12 -7.05
C GLN A 191 24.69 -49.36 -7.95
N SER A 192 23.87 -49.31 -9.00
CA SER A 192 23.70 -50.45 -9.93
C SER A 192 24.59 -50.39 -11.18
N LEU A 193 25.19 -49.24 -11.51
CA LEU A 193 25.91 -49.05 -12.79
C LEU A 193 27.42 -48.76 -12.64
N CYS A 194 27.95 -48.54 -11.44
CA CYS A 194 29.39 -48.34 -11.20
C CYS A 194 30.18 -49.65 -10.99
N GLY A 195 29.97 -50.64 -11.85
CA GLY A 195 30.75 -51.90 -11.87
C GLY A 195 31.84 -51.94 -12.96
N VAL A 196 31.96 -50.93 -13.82
CA VAL A 196 32.87 -50.94 -14.97
C VAL A 196 33.73 -49.66 -14.99
N PRO A 197 35.06 -49.78 -15.17
CA PRO A 197 35.94 -48.62 -15.18
C PRO A 197 35.73 -47.84 -16.49
N GLY A 198 35.11 -46.65 -16.41
CA GLY A 198 35.00 -45.73 -17.57
C GLY A 198 33.72 -44.90 -17.72
N CYS A 199 32.84 -44.77 -16.71
CA CYS A 199 31.61 -43.98 -16.87
C CYS A 199 31.86 -42.45 -16.96
N ALA A 200 31.56 -41.88 -18.14
CA ALA A 200 31.54 -40.45 -18.44
C ALA A 200 30.34 -39.72 -17.77
N PRO A 201 30.38 -38.38 -17.58
CA PRO A 201 29.35 -37.63 -16.84
C PRO A 201 27.98 -37.63 -17.53
N CYS A 202 26.94 -37.46 -16.70
CA CYS A 202 25.50 -37.76 -16.88
C CYS A 202 24.74 -37.09 -18.06
N GLY A 203 25.41 -36.50 -19.04
CA GLY A 203 24.75 -35.82 -20.16
C GLY A 203 24.20 -36.73 -21.27
N ALA A 204 24.58 -38.01 -21.31
CA ALA A 204 24.34 -38.86 -22.49
C ALA A 204 23.09 -39.77 -22.44
N ILE A 205 22.39 -39.87 -21.30
CA ILE A 205 21.33 -40.89 -21.12
C ILE A 205 19.95 -40.43 -21.62
N SER A 206 19.72 -39.12 -21.82
CA SER A 206 18.44 -38.62 -22.36
C SER A 206 18.14 -39.06 -23.80
N LEU A 207 19.15 -39.45 -24.60
CA LEU A 207 18.95 -39.79 -26.01
C LEU A 207 18.43 -41.21 -26.27
N LEU A 208 18.47 -42.11 -25.27
CA LEU A 208 18.11 -43.52 -25.44
C LEU A 208 16.65 -43.83 -25.08
N LEU A 209 16.00 -43.01 -24.25
CA LEU A 209 14.63 -43.29 -23.79
C LEU A 209 13.54 -42.83 -24.79
N THR A 210 13.87 -41.94 -25.72
CA THR A 210 12.98 -41.57 -26.85
C THR A 210 12.84 -42.69 -27.87
N PHE A 211 13.76 -43.66 -27.93
CA PHE A 211 13.73 -44.76 -28.92
C PHE A 211 12.81 -45.93 -28.56
N VAL A 212 12.40 -46.11 -27.28
CA VAL A 212 11.70 -47.34 -26.85
C VAL A 212 10.17 -47.20 -26.81
N GLY A 213 9.59 -46.04 -27.15
CA GLY A 213 8.15 -45.92 -27.46
C GLY A 213 7.17 -46.41 -26.37
N ILE A 214 7.55 -46.40 -25.09
CA ILE A 214 6.68 -46.90 -24.00
C ILE A 214 5.73 -45.78 -23.54
N ARG A 215 4.52 -45.76 -24.11
CA ARG A 215 3.38 -44.97 -23.60
C ARG A 215 3.02 -45.46 -22.18
N ARG A 216 3.29 -44.67 -21.14
CA ARG A 216 2.87 -45.04 -19.76
C ARG A 216 1.40 -44.70 -19.52
N MET A 217 0.66 -45.74 -19.15
CA MET A 217 -0.75 -45.70 -18.76
C MET A 217 -0.99 -44.82 -17.53
N ARG A 218 -2.04 -43.99 -17.58
CA ARG A 218 -2.64 -43.29 -16.43
C ARG A 218 -3.02 -44.29 -15.33
N ARG A 219 -2.42 -44.20 -14.15
CA ARG A 219 -2.99 -44.76 -12.92
C ARG A 219 -3.61 -43.63 -12.09
N ARG A 220 -4.94 -43.53 -12.16
CA ARG A 220 -5.79 -42.84 -11.18
C ARG A 220 -5.56 -43.41 -9.78
N ARG A 221 -5.26 -42.58 -8.78
CA ARG A 221 -5.54 -42.79 -7.34
C ARG A 221 -5.63 -41.39 -6.70
N ARG A 222 -6.82 -41.00 -6.20
CA ARG A 222 -7.35 -41.21 -4.83
C ARG A 222 -6.61 -40.37 -3.81
#